data_AF-A0A1J4USJ6-F1
#
_entry.id   AF-A0A1J4USJ6-F1
#
_cell.length_a   1.000
_cell.length_b   1.000
_cell.length_c   1.000
_cell.angle_alpha   90.00
_cell.angle_beta   90.00
_cell.angle_gamma   90.00
#
_symmetry.space_group_name_H-M   'P 1'
#
loop_
_entity.id
_entity.type
_entity.pdbx_description
1 polymer ?
#
loop_
_entity_poly.entity_id
_entity_poly.type
_entity_poly.pdbx_seq_one_letter_code
_entity_poly.pdbx_strand_id
1 'polypeptide(L)'
;MAGTRSRQRKGFVGPLGDDFPSIFPIVAGVVLFFATLAYANGVIQEKNDYLDVRKAALGLSYLVTRTGSIDYGYLGMVTCSQELAAYAKSRSVKYHVIVKGACNGIEFSETAEELFGLEDESLYVSCGSEEGESVAEQAMNSNPVIMNFPVAVGCPSYSSNTNGLGMLTVVTWR
;
A
#
# COMPACT_ATOMS: atom_id res chain seq x y z
N MET A 1 -87.54 -14.46 -26.84
CA MET A 1 -86.06 -14.55 -26.86
C MET A 1 -85.49 -13.26 -26.30
N ALA A 2 -85.14 -13.25 -25.02
CA ALA A 2 -84.63 -12.07 -24.33
C ALA A 2 -83.09 -12.09 -24.37
N GLY A 3 -82.51 -11.17 -25.15
CA GLY A 3 -81.06 -11.01 -25.23
C GLY A 3 -80.53 -10.27 -24.00
N THR A 4 -79.76 -10.98 -23.17
CA THR A 4 -79.01 -10.40 -22.06
C THR A 4 -77.83 -9.59 -22.59
N ARG A 5 -77.93 -8.25 -22.57
CA ARG A 5 -76.80 -7.35 -22.82
C ARG A 5 -75.84 -7.38 -21.62
N SER A 6 -74.66 -7.94 -21.80
CA SER A 6 -73.57 -7.84 -20.82
C SER A 6 -73.11 -6.38 -20.73
N ARG A 7 -73.25 -5.78 -19.53
CA ARG A 7 -72.64 -4.49 -19.22
C ARG A 7 -71.13 -4.71 -19.09
N GLN A 8 -70.36 -4.41 -20.14
CA GLN A 8 -68.92 -4.23 -20.02
C GLN A 8 -68.66 -3.10 -19.01
N ARG A 9 -68.12 -3.44 -17.84
CA ARG A 9 -67.57 -2.46 -16.91
C ARG A 9 -66.38 -1.81 -17.60
N LYS A 10 -66.55 -0.57 -18.07
CA LYS A 10 -65.44 0.30 -18.46
C LYS A 10 -64.60 0.50 -17.19
N GLY A 11 -63.45 -0.16 -17.13
CA GLY A 11 -62.47 0.12 -16.08
C GLY A 11 -62.07 1.58 -16.19
N PHE A 12 -62.37 2.36 -15.16
CA PHE A 12 -61.83 3.70 -14.99
C PHE A 12 -60.31 3.57 -14.82
N VAL A 13 -59.58 3.60 -15.93
CA VAL A 13 -58.19 4.02 -15.90
C VAL A 13 -58.25 5.53 -15.79
N GLY A 14 -58.24 6.04 -14.55
CA GLY A 14 -58.15 7.47 -14.29
C GLY A 14 -56.79 8.03 -14.75
N PRO A 15 -56.63 9.36 -14.77
CA PRO A 15 -55.42 10.05 -15.25
C PRO A 15 -54.12 9.66 -14.52
N LEU A 16 -54.21 8.92 -13.40
CA LEU A 16 -53.06 8.33 -12.71
C LEU A 16 -52.30 7.27 -13.56
N GLY A 17 -52.92 6.73 -14.63
CA GLY A 17 -52.29 5.73 -15.51
C GLY A 17 -51.42 6.31 -16.63
N ASP A 18 -51.57 7.58 -16.99
CA ASP A 18 -50.93 8.22 -18.16
C ASP A 18 -49.53 8.78 -17.84
N ASP A 19 -49.25 9.08 -16.57
CA ASP A 19 -47.95 9.60 -16.11
C ASP A 19 -46.93 8.50 -15.73
N PHE A 20 -47.32 7.22 -15.80
CA PHE A 20 -46.41 6.12 -15.51
C PHE A 20 -45.19 6.03 -16.46
N PRO A 21 -45.27 6.33 -17.76
CA PRO A 21 -44.10 6.31 -18.63
C PRO A 21 -43.12 7.47 -18.36
N SER A 22 -43.61 8.61 -17.86
CA SER A 22 -42.80 9.83 -17.67
C SER A 22 -42.01 9.83 -16.35
N ILE A 23 -42.43 9.05 -15.35
CA ILE A 23 -41.71 8.90 -14.08
C ILE A 23 -40.47 8.00 -14.19
N PHE A 24 -40.47 7.04 -15.14
CA PHE A 24 -39.37 6.09 -15.31
C PHE A 24 -38.01 6.76 -15.59
N PRO A 25 -37.90 7.71 -16.56
CA PRO A 25 -36.64 8.41 -16.79
C PRO A 25 -36.14 9.19 -15.58
N ILE A 26 -37.05 9.79 -14.80
CA ILE A 26 -36.72 10.55 -13.60
C ILE A 26 -36.14 9.61 -12.53
N VAL A 27 -36.83 8.50 -12.25
CA VAL A 27 -36.38 7.49 -11.29
C VAL A 27 -35.06 6.85 -11.74
N ALA A 28 -34.93 6.52 -13.03
CA ALA A 28 -33.69 5.98 -13.59
C ALA A 28 -32.52 6.96 -13.44
N GLY A 29 -32.75 8.25 -13.71
CA GLY A 29 -31.75 9.30 -13.52
C GLY A 29 -31.31 9.44 -12.06
N VAL A 30 -32.26 9.38 -11.12
CA VAL A 30 -31.97 9.44 -9.67
C VAL A 30 -31.18 8.21 -9.21
N VAL A 31 -31.56 7.01 -9.66
CA VAL A 31 -30.83 5.77 -9.34
C VAL A 31 -29.41 5.83 -9.90
N LEU A 32 -29.24 6.27 -11.15
CA LEU A 32 -27.94 6.41 -11.78
C LEU A 32 -27.07 7.43 -11.03
N PHE A 33 -27.65 8.55 -10.60
CA PHE A 33 -26.96 9.56 -9.80
C PHE A 33 -26.49 9.02 -8.44
N PHE A 34 -27.32 8.27 -7.72
CA PHE A 34 -26.88 7.66 -6.47
C PHE A 34 -25.83 6.57 -6.68
N ALA A 35 -25.94 5.79 -7.76
CA ALA A 35 -24.94 4.78 -8.12
C ALA A 35 -23.58 5.42 -8.43
N THR A 36 -23.55 6.52 -9.17
CA THR A 36 -22.29 7.23 -9.47
C THR A 36 -21.69 7.88 -8.24
N LEU A 37 -22.50 8.44 -7.33
CA LEU A 37 -22.02 8.94 -6.03
C LEU A 37 -21.42 7.83 -5.16
N ALA A 38 -22.08 6.68 -5.06
CA ALA A 38 -21.57 5.55 -4.30
C ALA A 38 -20.24 5.04 -4.87
N TYR A 39 -20.14 4.94 -6.19
CA TYR A 39 -18.91 4.57 -6.88
C TYR A 39 -17.78 5.59 -6.63
N ALA A 40 -18.06 6.88 -6.78
CA ALA A 40 -17.08 7.94 -6.54
C ALA A 40 -16.55 7.91 -5.10
N ASN A 41 -17.43 7.70 -4.11
CA ASN A 41 -17.03 7.56 -2.71
C ASN A 41 -16.12 6.35 -2.48
N GLY A 42 -16.43 5.20 -3.10
CA GLY A 42 -15.57 4.01 -3.02
C GLY A 42 -14.17 4.27 -3.56
N VAL A 43 -14.07 4.90 -4.74
CA VAL A 43 -12.77 5.24 -5.36
C VAL A 43 -11.98 6.24 -4.50
N ILE A 44 -12.65 7.25 -3.94
CA ILE A 44 -11.99 8.23 -3.05
C ILE A 44 -11.42 7.54 -1.81
N GLN A 45 -12.18 6.64 -1.20
CA GLN A 45 -11.73 5.90 -0.03
C GLN A 45 -10.51 5.03 -0.34
N GLU A 46 -10.55 4.28 -1.45
CA GLU A 46 -9.43 3.45 -1.90
C GLU A 46 -8.16 4.28 -2.14
N LYS A 47 -8.29 5.45 -2.78
CA LYS A 47 -7.15 6.36 -3.02
C LYS A 47 -6.61 6.97 -1.72
N ASN A 48 -7.48 7.32 -0.79
CA ASN A 48 -7.05 7.83 0.52
C ASN A 48 -6.29 6.77 1.30
N ASP A 49 -6.80 5.53 1.32
CA ASP A 49 -6.13 4.41 1.97
C ASP A 49 -4.74 4.14 1.37
N TYR A 50 -4.63 4.15 0.04
CA TYR A 50 -3.35 4.02 -0.66
C TYR A 50 -2.36 5.16 -0.30
N LEU A 51 -2.84 6.41 -0.28
CA LEU A 51 -2.01 7.56 0.09
C LEU A 51 -1.54 7.49 1.53
N ASP A 52 -2.36 6.99 2.45
CA ASP A 52 -2.01 6.86 3.85
C ASP A 52 -0.93 5.81 4.08
N VAL A 53 -1.01 4.65 3.40
CA VAL A 53 0.07 3.64 3.43
C VAL A 53 1.37 4.24 2.88
N ARG A 54 1.31 5.00 1.78
CA ARG A 54 2.50 5.63 1.19
C ARG A 54 3.11 6.72 2.06
N LYS A 55 2.29 7.54 2.74
CA LYS A 55 2.76 8.50 3.74
C LYS A 55 3.42 7.79 4.94
N ALA A 56 2.83 6.69 5.40
CA ALA A 56 3.40 5.90 6.48
C ALA A 56 4.74 5.30 6.07
N ALA A 57 4.83 4.73 4.87
CA ALA A 57 6.06 4.20 4.30
C ALA A 57 7.15 5.30 4.26
N LEU A 58 6.84 6.50 3.75
CA LEU A 58 7.79 7.62 3.70
C LEU A 58 8.28 8.04 5.10
N GLY A 59 7.38 8.06 6.09
CA GLY A 59 7.74 8.33 7.48
C GLY A 59 8.66 7.26 8.07
N LEU A 60 8.38 5.98 7.81
CA LEU A 60 9.25 4.86 8.22
C LEU A 60 10.62 4.98 7.56
N SER A 61 10.68 5.23 6.25
CA SER A 61 11.94 5.40 5.53
C SER A 61 12.75 6.58 6.05
N TYR A 62 12.10 7.70 6.40
CA TYR A 62 12.78 8.83 7.03
C TYR A 62 13.37 8.44 8.39
N LEU A 63 12.62 7.72 9.23
CA LEU A 63 13.09 7.29 10.55
C LEU A 63 14.32 6.38 10.44
N VAL A 64 14.37 5.50 9.43
CA VAL A 64 15.54 4.63 9.21
C VAL A 64 16.72 5.39 8.61
N THR A 65 16.48 6.35 7.71
CA THR A 65 17.54 7.04 6.96
C THR A 65 18.06 8.33 7.63
N ARG A 66 17.44 8.80 8.73
CA ARG A 66 17.78 10.08 9.37
C ARG A 66 19.24 10.23 9.79
N THR A 67 19.94 9.12 10.08
CA THR A 67 21.34 9.12 10.51
C THR A 67 22.32 9.17 9.34
N GLY A 68 21.86 8.99 8.09
CA GLY A 68 22.69 8.95 6.89
C GLY A 68 23.54 7.68 6.74
N SER A 69 23.89 7.01 7.84
CA SER A 69 24.52 5.69 7.87
C SER A 69 23.73 4.71 8.74
N ILE A 70 23.69 3.46 8.31
CA ILE A 70 23.08 2.35 9.04
C ILE A 70 24.18 1.52 9.69
N ASP A 71 24.17 1.49 11.02
CA ASP A 71 24.91 0.51 11.80
C ASP A 71 23.98 -0.69 12.07
N TYR A 72 24.43 -1.87 11.70
CA TYR A 72 23.68 -3.13 11.83
C TYR A 72 23.27 -3.43 13.27
N GLY A 73 24.14 -3.15 14.25
CA GLY A 73 23.82 -3.35 15.66
C GLY A 73 22.72 -2.40 16.14
N TYR A 74 22.75 -1.16 15.65
CA TYR A 74 21.78 -0.13 16.02
C TYR A 74 20.42 -0.34 15.36
N LEU A 75 20.39 -0.78 14.10
CA LEU A 75 19.17 -1.02 13.35
C LEU A 75 18.28 -2.07 14.04
N GLY A 76 18.84 -3.24 14.35
CA GLY A 76 18.09 -4.34 14.96
C GLY A 76 17.62 -4.03 16.39
N MET A 77 18.46 -3.42 17.22
CA MET A 77 18.16 -3.26 18.65
C MET A 77 17.29 -2.05 18.98
N VAL A 78 17.53 -0.89 18.36
CA VAL A 78 16.97 0.39 18.81
C VAL A 78 15.92 0.91 17.84
N THR A 79 16.27 1.03 16.57
CA THR A 79 15.39 1.64 15.56
C THR A 79 14.17 0.77 15.29
N CYS A 80 14.38 -0.54 15.11
CA CYS A 80 13.31 -1.46 14.74
C CYS A 80 12.33 -1.79 15.87
N SER A 81 12.81 -1.97 17.11
CA SER A 81 11.97 -2.46 18.21
C SER A 81 11.12 -1.38 18.87
N GLN A 82 11.55 -0.11 18.83
CA GLN A 82 10.89 0.98 19.55
C GLN A 82 10.26 2.01 18.62
N GLU A 83 11.08 2.72 17.84
CA GLU A 83 10.59 3.88 17.09
C GLU A 83 9.74 3.48 15.89
N LEU A 84 10.21 2.55 15.06
CA LEU A 84 9.46 2.09 13.89
C LEU A 84 8.17 1.38 14.29
N ALA A 85 8.23 0.53 15.32
CA ALA A 85 7.07 -0.19 15.83
C ALA A 85 5.99 0.75 16.37
N ALA A 86 6.38 1.76 17.16
CA ALA A 86 5.45 2.76 17.67
C ALA A 86 4.83 3.59 16.54
N TYR A 87 5.65 4.02 15.57
CA TYR A 87 5.17 4.78 14.41
C TYR A 87 4.20 3.96 13.55
N ALA A 88 4.56 2.74 13.20
CA ALA A 88 3.73 1.83 12.41
C ALA A 88 2.38 1.54 13.10
N LYS A 89 2.41 1.28 14.41
CA LYS A 89 1.20 1.09 15.22
C LYS A 89 0.30 2.32 15.23
N SER A 90 0.86 3.52 15.33
CA SER A 90 0.08 4.78 15.29
C SER A 90 -0.61 5.04 13.95
N ARG A 91 -0.08 4.45 12.87
CA ARG A 91 -0.60 4.57 11.51
C ARG A 91 -1.43 3.37 11.07
N SER A 92 -1.61 2.38 11.95
CA SER A 92 -2.28 1.10 11.65
C SER A 92 -1.69 0.44 10.39
N VAL A 93 -0.37 0.43 10.27
CA VAL A 93 0.34 -0.25 9.17
C VAL A 93 1.30 -1.29 9.73
N LYS A 94 1.56 -2.30 8.90
CA LYS A 94 2.63 -3.29 9.06
C LYS A 94 3.82 -2.87 8.22
N TYR A 95 5.02 -3.29 8.62
CA TYR A 95 6.24 -2.96 7.91
C TYR A 95 7.28 -4.06 7.98
N HIS A 96 8.16 -4.03 6.99
CA HIS A 96 9.36 -4.84 6.96
C HIS A 96 10.50 -4.01 6.34
N VAL A 97 11.62 -3.94 7.03
CA VAL A 97 12.81 -3.21 6.62
C VAL A 97 13.90 -4.23 6.37
N ILE A 98 14.54 -4.13 5.21
CA ILE A 98 15.66 -4.96 4.80
C ILE A 98 16.81 -4.03 4.46
N VAL A 99 18.01 -4.32 4.97
CA VAL A 99 19.24 -3.65 4.57
C VAL A 99 20.16 -4.70 4.00
N LYS A 100 20.55 -4.49 2.74
CA LYS A 100 21.58 -5.26 2.04
C LYS A 100 22.79 -4.37 1.84
N GLY A 101 23.91 -4.71 2.43
CA GLY A 101 25.15 -3.95 2.28
C GLY A 101 26.22 -4.69 1.48
N ALA A 102 27.02 -3.93 0.74
CA ALA A 102 28.28 -4.34 0.14
C ALA A 102 29.42 -3.61 0.86
N CYS A 103 30.31 -4.39 1.49
CA CYS A 103 31.44 -3.88 2.25
C CYS A 103 32.77 -3.94 1.51
N ASN A 104 32.81 -4.67 0.39
CA ASN A 104 33.92 -4.65 -0.54
C ASN A 104 33.86 -3.29 -1.23
N GLY A 105 34.83 -2.42 -0.98
CA GLY A 105 34.82 -1.04 -1.48
C GLY A 105 34.49 -0.99 -2.98
N ILE A 106 33.76 0.03 -3.40
CA ILE A 106 33.33 0.17 -4.80
C ILE A 106 34.53 0.56 -5.64
N GLU A 107 34.96 -0.31 -6.58
CA GLU A 107 35.82 0.13 -7.67
C GLU A 107 34.96 0.87 -8.69
N PHE A 108 35.30 2.14 -8.98
CA PHE A 108 34.54 2.97 -9.93
C PHE A 108 34.50 2.43 -11.38
N SER A 109 35.19 1.33 -11.66
CA SER A 109 35.12 0.61 -12.93
C SER A 109 33.97 -0.40 -13.02
N GLU A 110 33.36 -0.77 -11.90
CA GLU A 110 32.25 -1.72 -11.88
C GLU A 110 30.95 -1.08 -12.38
N THR A 111 30.20 -1.84 -13.16
CA THR A 111 28.90 -1.41 -13.66
C THR A 111 27.85 -1.42 -12.55
N ALA A 112 26.81 -0.59 -12.67
CA ALA A 112 25.72 -0.55 -11.68
C ALA A 112 25.06 -1.94 -11.48
N GLU A 113 25.03 -2.77 -12.52
CA GLU A 113 24.48 -4.12 -12.45
C GLU A 113 25.36 -5.07 -11.62
N GLU A 114 26.69 -4.92 -11.66
CA GLU A 114 27.62 -5.68 -10.80
C GLU A 114 27.56 -5.19 -9.34
N LEU A 115 27.39 -3.88 -9.14
CA LEU A 115 27.22 -3.23 -7.83
C LEU A 115 25.93 -3.62 -7.10
N PHE A 116 24.85 -3.87 -7.84
CA PHE A 116 23.54 -4.23 -7.29
C PHE A 116 23.19 -5.71 -7.45
N GLY A 117 23.96 -6.47 -8.25
CA GLY A 117 23.87 -7.92 -8.45
C GLY A 117 24.61 -8.73 -7.38
N LEU A 118 24.45 -8.33 -6.12
CA LEU A 118 25.18 -8.89 -4.97
C LEU A 118 24.75 -10.34 -4.69
N GLU A 119 25.42 -11.31 -5.33
CA GLU A 119 25.26 -12.75 -5.04
C GLU A 119 26.19 -13.26 -3.94
N ASP A 120 27.27 -12.56 -3.57
CA ASP A 120 28.24 -13.07 -2.60
C ASP A 120 28.45 -12.10 -1.42
N GLU A 121 28.25 -12.62 -0.21
CA GLU A 121 28.57 -12.01 1.10
C GLU A 121 27.88 -10.68 1.46
N SER A 122 26.70 -10.39 0.90
CA SER A 122 25.94 -9.20 1.32
C SER A 122 25.51 -9.30 2.79
N LEU A 123 25.90 -8.31 3.60
CA LEU A 123 25.53 -8.28 5.00
C LEU A 123 24.04 -7.91 5.09
N TYR A 124 23.24 -8.87 5.56
CA TYR A 124 21.78 -8.81 5.58
C TYR A 124 21.27 -8.58 7.01
N VAL A 125 20.54 -7.48 7.20
CA VAL A 125 19.75 -7.28 8.42
C VAL A 125 18.33 -6.95 8.02
N SER A 126 17.38 -7.64 8.64
CA SER A 126 15.96 -7.35 8.48
C SER A 126 15.27 -7.19 9.82
N CYS A 127 14.19 -6.42 9.81
CA CYS A 127 13.30 -6.27 10.95
C CYS A 127 11.90 -5.93 10.45
N GLY A 128 10.86 -6.24 11.24
CA GLY A 128 9.50 -5.92 10.84
C GLY A 128 8.53 -6.00 12.00
N SER A 129 7.28 -5.63 11.72
CA SER A 129 6.16 -5.83 12.64
C SER A 129 5.82 -7.31 12.84
N GLU A 130 6.23 -8.16 11.91
CA GLU A 130 6.07 -9.61 11.94
C GLU A 130 7.38 -10.30 11.54
N GLU A 131 7.62 -11.49 12.08
CA GLU A 131 8.80 -12.32 11.80
C GLU A 131 8.40 -13.57 10.98
N GLY A 132 9.22 -13.95 9.99
CA GLY A 132 9.11 -15.22 9.26
C GLY A 132 8.81 -15.11 7.75
N GLU A 133 8.83 -16.26 7.07
CA GLU A 133 8.58 -16.38 5.61
C GLU A 133 7.18 -15.89 5.18
N SER A 134 6.23 -15.82 6.12
CA SER A 134 4.86 -15.35 5.85
C SER A 134 4.78 -13.85 5.53
N VAL A 135 5.81 -13.06 5.82
CA VAL A 135 5.79 -11.60 5.60
C VAL A 135 5.68 -11.25 4.12
N ALA A 136 6.42 -11.95 3.26
CA ALA A 136 6.38 -11.70 1.82
C ALA A 136 5.00 -12.02 1.24
N GLU A 137 4.41 -13.14 1.63
CA GLU A 137 3.08 -13.55 1.18
C GLU A 137 1.99 -12.59 1.66
N GLN A 138 2.02 -12.21 2.94
CA GLN A 138 1.08 -11.25 3.51
C GLN A 138 1.20 -9.88 2.85
N ALA A 139 2.43 -9.38 2.65
CA ALA A 139 2.66 -8.11 2.00
C ALA A 139 2.12 -8.13 0.56
N MET A 140 2.44 -9.16 -0.23
CA MET A 140 1.99 -9.31 -1.62
C MET A 140 0.46 -9.36 -1.75
N ASN A 141 -0.22 -10.00 -0.79
CA ASN A 141 -1.68 -10.06 -0.76
C ASN A 141 -2.35 -8.73 -0.35
N SER A 142 -1.58 -7.74 0.11
CA SER A 142 -2.08 -6.50 0.72
C SER A 142 -1.70 -5.23 -0.04
N ASN A 143 -1.29 -5.35 -1.31
CA ASN A 143 -0.84 -4.22 -2.16
C ASN A 143 0.22 -3.36 -1.46
N PRO A 144 1.43 -3.90 -1.24
CA PRO A 144 2.42 -3.25 -0.40
C PRO A 144 3.04 -2.04 -1.12
N VAL A 145 3.45 -1.04 -0.36
CA VAL A 145 4.32 0.03 -0.83
C VAL A 145 5.76 -0.39 -0.54
N ILE A 146 6.56 -0.50 -1.60
CA ILE A 146 7.98 -0.85 -1.52
C ILE A 146 8.79 0.39 -1.91
N MET A 147 9.74 0.76 -1.06
CA MET A 147 10.66 1.86 -1.34
C MET A 147 12.10 1.43 -1.10
N ASN A 148 12.97 1.78 -2.05
CA ASN A 148 14.38 1.46 -2.01
C ASN A 148 15.20 2.74 -1.92
N PHE A 149 16.15 2.78 -0.99
CA PHE A 149 17.04 3.92 -0.78
C PHE A 149 18.49 3.45 -0.75
N PRO A 150 19.40 4.12 -1.47
CA PRO A 150 20.82 3.92 -1.24
C PRO A 150 21.19 4.51 0.12
N VAL A 151 21.97 3.76 0.91
CA VAL A 151 22.39 4.13 2.26
C VAL A 151 23.85 3.76 2.47
N ALA A 152 24.56 4.52 3.30
CA ALA A 152 25.87 4.09 3.79
C ALA A 152 25.67 3.02 4.87
N VAL A 153 26.46 1.94 4.83
CA VAL A 153 26.41 0.86 5.83
C VAL A 153 27.74 0.75 6.57
N GLY A 154 27.69 0.61 7.89
CA GLY A 154 28.92 0.41 8.68
C GLY A 154 29.46 -1.00 8.44
N CYS A 155 30.75 -1.15 8.12
CA CYS A 155 31.36 -2.44 7.77
C CYS A 155 32.35 -2.93 8.84
N PRO A 156 31.87 -3.34 10.04
CA PRO A 156 32.75 -3.67 11.17
C PRO A 156 33.61 -4.91 10.92
N SER A 157 33.12 -5.88 10.13
CA SER A 157 33.79 -7.16 9.86
C SER A 157 35.05 -7.02 9.00
N TYR A 158 35.20 -5.92 8.25
CA TYR A 158 36.26 -5.76 7.25
C TYR A 158 37.42 -4.87 7.72
N SER A 159 37.45 -4.44 8.99
CA SER A 159 38.45 -3.49 9.51
C SER A 159 38.59 -2.21 8.66
N SER A 160 37.58 -1.89 7.86
CA SER A 160 37.59 -0.79 6.93
C SER A 160 37.35 0.51 7.70
N ASN A 161 38.17 1.53 7.42
CA ASN A 161 37.96 2.88 7.93
C ASN A 161 36.80 3.61 7.24
N THR A 162 36.20 3.01 6.21
CA THR A 162 35.13 3.61 5.42
C THR A 162 33.85 2.77 5.48
N ASN A 163 32.72 3.47 5.49
CA ASN A 163 31.41 2.83 5.31
C ASN A 163 31.30 2.22 3.91
N GLY A 164 30.63 1.09 3.83
CA GLY A 164 30.22 0.48 2.56
C GLY A 164 28.97 1.16 1.99
N LEU A 165 28.54 0.68 0.83
CA LEU A 165 27.29 1.09 0.19
C LEU A 165 26.26 -0.01 0.40
N GLY A 166 25.02 0.37 0.67
CA GLY A 166 23.92 -0.57 0.80
C GLY A 166 22.63 -0.05 0.21
N MET A 167 21.67 -0.96 0.12
CA MET A 167 20.30 -0.68 -0.25
C MET A 167 19.40 -0.98 0.94
N LEU A 168 18.66 0.04 1.36
CA LEU A 168 17.58 -0.05 2.32
C LEU A 168 16.27 -0.25 1.55
N THR A 169 15.59 -1.36 1.80
CA THR A 169 14.24 -1.62 1.31
C THR A 169 13.26 -1.51 2.47
N VAL A 170 12.29 -0.62 2.34
CA VAL A 170 11.16 -0.48 3.28
C VAL A 170 9.89 -0.95 2.58
N VAL A 171 9.29 -2.00 3.12
CA VAL A 171 8.01 -2.57 2.69
C VAL A 171 6.96 -2.16 3.72
N THR A 172 5.82 -1.65 3.29
CA THR A 172 4.74 -1.20 4.18
C THR A 172 3.38 -1.61 3.61
N TRP A 173 2.51 -2.15 4.44
CA TRP A 173 1.15 -2.59 4.07
C TRP A 173 0.19 -2.44 5.24
N ARG A 174 -1.10 -2.73 5.05
CA ARG A 174 -2.09 -2.83 6.13
C ARG A 174 -2.40 -4.29 6.41
#